data_AF-A0A7W0W051-F1
#
_entry.id   AF-A0A7W0W051-F1
#
_cell.length_a   1.000
_cell.length_b   1.000
_cell.length_c   1.000
_cell.angle_alpha   90.00
_cell.angle_beta   90.00
_cell.angle_gamma   90.00
#
_symmetry.space_group_name_H-M   'P 1'
#
loop_
_entity.id
_entity.type
_entity.pdbx_description
1 polymer ?
#
loop_
_entity_poly.entity_id
_entity_poly.type
_entity_poly.pdbx_seq_one_letter_code
_entity_poly.pdbx_strand_id
1 'polypeptide(L)'
;MTLSPTERAALAFVAAFGMLGPNAVFLYYFVAEHHEFFEAITHPVALSLLVDAFIAMALIAWFIARYGTGRHGWRAFVGLSLLGGLVFSIPAFLLLNSEKGEVRK
;
A
#
# COMPACT_ATOMS: atom_id res chain seq x y z
N MET A 1 14.52 11.15 -2.30
CA MET A 1 14.61 10.90 -0.84
C MET A 1 15.70 9.86 -0.63
N THR A 2 16.65 10.10 0.27
CA THR A 2 17.71 9.13 0.57
C THR A 2 17.34 8.37 1.83
N LEU A 3 17.31 7.04 1.76
CA LEU A 3 17.02 6.18 2.91
C LEU A 3 18.30 5.52 3.42
N SER A 4 18.46 5.46 4.74
CA SER A 4 19.47 4.61 5.37
C SER A 4 19.19 3.13 5.11
N PRO A 5 20.19 2.24 5.24
CA PRO A 5 19.99 0.80 5.08
C PRO A 5 18.92 0.24 6.01
N THR A 6 18.86 0.72 7.25
CA THR A 6 17.91 0.27 8.27
C THR A 6 16.49 0.70 7.94
N GLU A 7 16.26 1.95 7.55
CA GLU A 7 14.94 2.43 7.12
C GLU A 7 14.45 1.68 5.88
N ARG A 8 15.35 1.45 4.93
CA ARG A 8 15.05 0.69 3.72
C ARG A 8 14.67 -0.77 4.04
N ALA A 9 15.39 -1.40 4.96
CA ALA A 9 15.07 -2.75 5.42
C ALA A 9 13.72 -2.80 6.15
N ALA A 10 13.45 -1.81 7.02
CA ALA A 10 12.18 -1.71 7.73
C ALA A 10 11.01 -1.52 6.77
N LEU A 11 11.10 -0.60 5.81
CA LEU A 11 10.05 -0.41 4.79
C LEU A 11 9.86 -1.67 3.94
N ALA A 12 10.94 -2.37 3.58
CA ALA A 12 10.83 -3.62 2.82
C ALA A 12 10.12 -4.71 3.62
N PHE A 13 10.43 -4.82 4.91
CA PHE A 13 9.76 -5.75 5.81
C PHE A 13 8.27 -5.42 5.95
N VAL A 14 7.91 -4.15 6.18
CA VAL A 14 6.51 -3.72 6.32
C VAL A 14 5.75 -3.93 5.01
N ALA A 15 6.36 -3.63 3.86
CA ALA A 15 5.75 -3.88 2.56
C ALA A 15 5.50 -5.38 2.35
N ALA A 16 6.49 -6.23 2.63
CA ALA A 16 6.34 -7.68 2.53
C ALA A 16 5.26 -8.20 3.49
N PHE A 17 5.23 -7.72 4.74
CA PHE A 17 4.20 -8.08 5.71
C PHE A 17 2.81 -7.65 5.24
N GLY A 18 2.64 -6.42 4.76
CA GLY A 18 1.37 -5.93 4.22
C GLY A 18 0.87 -6.80 3.07
N MET A 19 1.77 -7.14 2.13
CA MET A 19 1.44 -7.95 0.95
C MET A 19 1.13 -9.41 1.29
N LEU A 20 1.93 -10.03 2.14
CA LEU A 20 1.82 -11.47 2.43
C LEU A 20 0.94 -11.78 3.64
N GLY A 21 0.63 -10.79 4.47
CA GLY A 21 -0.27 -10.92 5.62
C GLY A 21 -1.70 -10.57 5.23
N PRO A 22 -2.20 -9.37 5.57
CA PRO A 22 -3.61 -9.02 5.40
C PRO A 22 -4.07 -9.09 3.93
N ASN A 23 -3.24 -8.72 2.95
CA ASN A 23 -3.65 -8.78 1.55
C ASN A 23 -3.74 -10.21 1.02
N ALA A 24 -2.85 -11.11 1.46
CA ALA A 24 -2.93 -12.50 1.04
C ALA A 24 -4.22 -13.15 1.55
N VAL A 25 -4.61 -12.85 2.79
CA VAL A 25 -5.90 -13.27 3.35
C VAL A 25 -7.05 -12.68 2.53
N PHE A 26 -7.05 -11.36 2.28
CA PHE A 26 -8.07 -10.72 1.46
C PHE A 26 -8.18 -11.35 0.06
N LEU A 27 -7.04 -11.57 -0.62
CA LEU A 27 -7.01 -12.17 -1.95
C LEU A 27 -7.49 -13.63 -1.95
N TYR A 28 -7.15 -14.41 -0.92
CA TYR A 28 -7.67 -15.76 -0.75
C TYR A 28 -9.20 -15.75 -0.73
N TYR A 29 -9.81 -14.93 0.14
CA TYR A 29 -11.27 -14.86 0.21
C TYR A 29 -11.89 -14.26 -1.05
N PHE A 30 -11.24 -13.26 -1.66
CA PHE A 30 -11.72 -12.65 -2.90
C PHE A 30 -11.74 -13.64 -4.08
N VAL A 31 -10.77 -14.56 -4.17
CA VAL A 31 -10.61 -15.48 -5.31
C VAL A 31 -11.18 -16.87 -5.06
N ALA A 32 -11.04 -17.41 -3.86
CA ALA A 32 -11.39 -18.79 -3.53
C ALA A 32 -12.74 -18.91 -2.79
N GLU A 33 -13.08 -17.94 -1.93
CA GLU A 33 -14.23 -18.00 -1.01
C GLU A 33 -15.16 -16.79 -1.24
N HIS A 34 -15.72 -16.72 -2.45
CA HIS A 34 -16.52 -15.57 -2.89
C HIS A 34 -17.74 -15.31 -1.99
N HIS A 35 -18.35 -16.34 -1.40
CA HIS A 35 -19.54 -16.19 -0.58
C HIS A 35 -19.24 -15.40 0.70
N GLU A 36 -18.19 -15.78 1.39
CA GLU A 36 -17.66 -15.16 2.61
C GLU A 36 -17.19 -13.73 2.33
N PHE A 37 -16.56 -13.51 1.16
CA PHE A 37 -16.21 -12.17 0.71
C PHE A 37 -17.45 -11.28 0.56
N PHE A 38 -18.49 -11.76 -0.14
CA PHE A 38 -19.74 -11.02 -0.35
C PHE A 38 -20.46 -10.74 0.97
N GLU A 39 -20.55 -11.72 1.86
CA GLU A 39 -21.12 -11.54 3.19
C GLU A 39 -20.38 -10.42 3.95
N ALA A 40 -19.04 -10.47 3.97
CA ALA A 40 -18.23 -9.47 4.63
C ALA A 40 -18.45 -8.05 4.06
N ILE A 41 -18.45 -7.85 2.74
CA ILE A 41 -18.61 -6.51 2.16
C ILE A 41 -20.03 -5.94 2.28
N THR A 42 -21.04 -6.80 2.51
CA THR A 42 -22.41 -6.34 2.80
C THR A 42 -22.59 -5.91 4.25
N HIS A 43 -21.66 -6.27 5.15
CA HIS A 43 -21.69 -5.83 6.53
C HIS A 43 -21.36 -4.32 6.62
N PRO A 44 -22.23 -3.47 7.20
CA PRO A 44 -22.06 -2.01 7.17
C PRO A 44 -20.73 -1.51 7.72
N VAL A 45 -20.22 -2.14 8.78
CA VAL A 45 -18.94 -1.78 9.40
C VAL A 45 -17.75 -2.10 8.49
N ALA A 46 -17.80 -3.23 7.77
CA ALA A 46 -16.72 -3.58 6.85
C ALA A 46 -16.75 -2.65 5.63
N LEU A 47 -17.95 -2.33 5.14
CA LEU A 47 -18.14 -1.38 4.05
C LEU A 47 -17.63 0.03 4.41
N SER A 48 -17.89 0.52 5.63
CA SER A 48 -17.37 1.82 6.05
C SER A 48 -15.84 1.85 6.08
N LEU A 49 -15.20 0.79 6.58
CA LEU A 49 -13.74 0.67 6.58
C LEU A 49 -13.15 0.60 5.17
N LEU A 50 -13.84 -0.10 4.25
CA LEU A 50 -13.43 -0.17 2.85
C LEU A 50 -13.50 1.23 2.20
N VAL A 51 -14.59 1.95 2.42
CA VAL A 51 -14.76 3.34 1.95
C VAL A 51 -13.67 4.25 2.52
N ASP A 52 -13.38 4.16 3.82
CA ASP A 52 -12.29 4.92 4.45
C ASP A 52 -10.93 4.62 3.81
N ALA A 53 -10.64 3.36 3.49
CA ALA A 53 -9.42 2.99 2.80
C ALA A 53 -9.32 3.60 1.39
N PHE A 54 -10.43 3.62 0.63
CA PHE A 54 -10.49 4.27 -0.68
C PHE A 54 -10.33 5.79 -0.58
N ILE A 55 -10.95 6.44 0.41
CA ILE A 55 -10.81 7.88 0.66
C ILE A 55 -9.36 8.19 1.02
N ALA A 56 -8.74 7.43 1.93
CA ALA A 56 -7.35 7.61 2.32
C ALA A 56 -6.40 7.42 1.12
N MET A 57 -6.63 6.41 0.27
CA MET A 57 -5.89 6.24 -0.98
C MET A 57 -6.04 7.46 -1.90
N ALA A 58 -7.25 7.98 -2.09
CA ALA A 58 -7.51 9.14 -2.93
C ALA A 58 -6.84 10.40 -2.39
N LEU A 59 -6.90 10.63 -1.07
CA LEU A 59 -6.26 11.77 -0.41
C LEU A 59 -4.73 11.72 -0.56
N ILE A 60 -4.12 10.56 -0.34
CA ILE A 60 -2.67 10.39 -0.50
C ILE A 60 -2.27 10.53 -1.98
N ALA A 61 -3.04 9.95 -2.90
CA ALA A 61 -2.79 10.10 -4.33
C ALA A 61 -2.88 11.57 -4.78
N TRP A 62 -3.90 12.30 -4.31
CA TRP A 62 -4.04 13.73 -4.54
C TRP A 62 -2.85 14.52 -3.97
N PHE A 63 -2.43 14.20 -2.75
CA PHE A 63 -1.26 14.82 -2.13
C PHE A 63 0.01 14.59 -2.97
N ILE A 64 0.27 13.35 -3.40
CA ILE A 64 1.38 13.01 -4.28
C ILE A 64 1.29 13.77 -5.62
N ALA A 65 0.09 13.87 -6.19
CA ALA A 65 -0.14 14.60 -7.44
C ALA A 65 0.16 16.10 -7.30
N ARG A 66 -0.13 16.69 -6.13
CA ARG A 66 0.05 18.12 -5.89
C ARG A 66 1.48 18.52 -5.55
N TYR A 67 2.16 17.71 -4.75
CA TYR A 67 3.45 18.07 -4.14
C TYR A 67 4.66 17.34 -4.73
N GLY A 68 4.45 16.23 -5.45
CA GLY A 68 5.52 15.49 -6.12
C GLY A 68 6.50 14.80 -5.15
N THR A 69 6.52 13.47 -5.13
CA THR A 69 7.30 12.71 -4.13
C THR A 69 8.49 11.92 -4.71
N GLY A 70 8.86 12.13 -5.98
CA GLY A 70 10.03 11.51 -6.57
C GLY A 70 9.86 11.13 -8.05
N ARG A 71 10.52 10.05 -8.46
CA ARG A 71 10.56 9.51 -9.84
C ARG A 71 9.21 8.96 -10.30
N HIS A 72 8.43 8.37 -9.42
CA HIS A 72 7.12 7.78 -9.71
C HIS A 72 6.00 8.63 -9.11
N GLY A 73 4.99 8.96 -9.92
CA GLY A 73 3.87 9.81 -9.51
C GLY A 73 2.69 9.06 -8.88
N TRP A 74 1.61 9.79 -8.65
CA TRP A 74 0.38 9.29 -7.99
C TRP A 74 -0.22 8.04 -8.65
N ARG A 75 -0.09 7.89 -9.96
CA ARG A 75 -0.59 6.72 -10.70
C ARG A 75 0.08 5.42 -10.22
N ALA A 76 1.39 5.46 -9.96
CA ALA A 76 2.11 4.31 -9.42
C ALA A 76 1.64 3.98 -8.01
N PHE A 77 1.42 4.99 -7.16
CA PHE A 77 0.86 4.80 -5.82
C PHE A 77 -0.53 4.15 -5.84
N VAL A 78 -1.43 4.64 -6.70
CA VAL A 78 -2.77 4.04 -6.87
C VAL A 78 -2.66 2.60 -7.34
N GLY A 79 -1.81 2.31 -8.34
CA GLY A 79 -1.58 0.95 -8.81
C GLY A 79 -1.12 0.01 -7.68
N LEU A 80 -0.14 0.42 -6.88
CA LEU A 80 0.31 -0.36 -5.72
C LEU A 80 -0.79 -0.53 -4.67
N SER A 81 -1.61 0.50 -4.44
CA SER A 81 -2.71 0.47 -3.46
C SER A 81 -3.85 -0.44 -3.89
N LEU A 82 -4.12 -0.55 -5.18
CA LEU A 82 -5.10 -1.51 -5.70
C LEU A 82 -4.58 -2.94 -5.65
N LEU A 83 -3.27 -3.14 -5.77
CA LEU A 83 -2.64 -4.46 -5.67
C LEU A 83 -2.57 -4.99 -4.22
N GLY A 84 -2.46 -4.11 -3.23
CA GLY A 84 -2.22 -4.54 -1.85
C GLY A 84 -2.62 -3.54 -0.75
N GLY A 85 -3.54 -2.64 -0.99
CA GLY A 85 -3.94 -1.67 0.03
C GLY A 85 -2.81 -0.78 0.56
N LEU A 86 -3.12 0.03 1.58
CA LEU A 86 -2.24 1.11 2.03
C LEU A 86 -1.03 0.63 2.84
N VAL A 87 -1.17 -0.47 3.61
CA VAL A 87 -0.09 -1.02 4.45
C VAL A 87 1.08 -1.51 3.59
N PHE A 88 0.79 -2.07 2.41
CA PHE A 88 1.83 -2.41 1.42
C PHE A 88 2.23 -1.22 0.56
N SER A 89 1.26 -0.47 0.03
CA SER A 89 1.54 0.49 -1.03
C SER A 89 2.36 1.68 -0.56
N ILE A 90 2.16 2.17 0.66
CA ILE A 90 2.94 3.29 1.23
C ILE A 90 4.43 2.93 1.31
N PRO A 91 4.85 1.88 2.04
CA PRO A 91 6.27 1.54 2.11
C PRO A 91 6.85 1.11 0.76
N ALA A 92 6.10 0.38 -0.07
CA ALA A 92 6.55 0.02 -1.42
C ALA A 92 6.78 1.26 -2.30
N PHE A 93 5.88 2.24 -2.25
CA PHE A 93 5.99 3.48 -2.99
C PHE A 93 7.17 4.33 -2.54
N LEU A 94 7.42 4.41 -1.22
CA LEU A 94 8.59 5.09 -0.67
C LEU A 94 9.89 4.42 -1.11
N LEU A 95 9.95 3.09 -1.09
CA LEU A 95 11.11 2.34 -1.59
C LEU A 95 11.38 2.60 -3.07
N LEU A 96 10.34 2.61 -3.92
CA LEU A 96 10.45 2.87 -5.36
C LEU A 96 10.88 4.31 -5.70
N ASN A 97 10.69 5.25 -4.78
CA ASN A 97 11.09 6.65 -4.93
C ASN A 97 12.35 7.02 -4.12
N SER A 98 12.93 6.06 -3.41
CA SER A 98 14.16 6.27 -2.66
C SER A 98 15.41 6.06 -3.51
N GLU A 99 16.41 6.91 -3.30
CA GLU A 99 17.77 6.63 -3.76
C GLU A 99 18.45 5.72 -2.74
N LYS A 100 19.21 4.73 -3.22
CA LYS A 100 20.03 3.90 -2.34
C LYS A 100 21.07 4.81 -1.69
N GLY A 101 20.92 5.11 -0.40
CA GLY A 101 22.00 5.73 0.35
C GLY A 101 23.21 4.81 0.31
N GLU A 102 24.31 5.26 -0.33
CA GLU A 102 25.57 4.53 -0.25
C GLU A 102 25.99 4.51 1.22
N VAL A 103 26.15 3.31 1.76
CA VAL A 103 26.86 3.11 3.01
C VAL A 103 28.29 3.54 2.76
N ARG A 104 28.63 4.76 3.17
CA ARG A 104 30.03 5.18 3.23
C ARG A 104 30.67 4.30 4.30
N LYS A 105 31.41 3.29 3.83
CA LYS A 105 32.28 2.44 4.67
C LYS A 105 33.38 3.28 5.31
#